data_AF-A0A949ET94-F1
#
_entry.id   AF-A0A949ET94-F1
#
_cell.length_a   1.000
_cell.length_b   1.000
_cell.length_c   1.000
_cell.angle_alpha   90.00
_cell.angle_beta   90.00
_cell.angle_gamma   90.00
#
_symmetry.space_group_name_H-M   'P 1'
#
loop_
_entity.id
_entity.type
_entity.pdbx_description
1 polymer ?
#
loop_
_entity_poly.entity_id
_entity_poly.type
_entity_poly.pdbx_seq_one_letter_code
_entity_poly.pdbx_strand_id
1 'polypeptide(L)'
;NQNYTPHLRDSLTQLLRHFYRDINDNQTIRIIYTESPDLLSTIPLVPLTPESMLIMPATLKRGEIWIDGLITSEILGTLQENVEKNFSRLSVLDSYDLEVLSRIRDFRILVNLSYVVQLSKEMGISTKLEPVLSFPLGPNSISIIEAARAYETIMTGQVYPVSPDNDLTMVPVITKIVDREGEILWEYNPKPRTVISKRISGLVNEILKNVIETGTGRGARDAIRVFDIPIPSFGKTGTANRFTNSSFVGFIPGPDEKTGQLDIRKGYVIASYVGYDDNRPMKGKHLAIYGASGAMPLWIDTANAIVNTHDYKKNIQPADLVFNPLSSQLENNGDFIAVPVSPFTGLPLGTSPKNADSSHPSASPGQEGRQTDQPRILSEVEHRGGILVPKRHFEPIEGK
;
A
#
# COMPACT_ATOMS: atom_id res chain seq x y z
N ASN A 1 46.37 -27.97 9.36
CA ASN A 1 46.82 -28.28 7.98
C ASN A 1 46.43 -27.16 7.04
N GLN A 2 47.43 -26.49 6.45
CA GLN A 2 47.31 -25.29 5.61
C GLN A 2 46.85 -25.57 4.17
N ASN A 3 45.78 -26.34 3.96
CA ASN A 3 45.24 -26.58 2.61
C ASN A 3 43.72 -26.39 2.61
N TYR A 4 43.26 -25.16 2.82
CA TYR A 4 41.90 -24.78 2.46
C TYR A 4 41.89 -24.38 0.99
N THR A 5 41.05 -25.03 0.18
CA THR A 5 40.78 -24.59 -1.20
C THR A 5 40.25 -23.15 -1.17
N PRO A 6 40.63 -22.28 -2.13
CA PRO A 6 40.24 -20.86 -2.13
C PRO A 6 38.73 -20.64 -1.91
N HIS A 7 37.90 -21.47 -2.55
CA HIS A 7 36.44 -21.44 -2.41
C HIS A 7 35.93 -21.66 -0.97
N LEU A 8 36.58 -22.53 -0.19
CA LEU A 8 36.19 -22.77 1.19
C LEU A 8 36.56 -21.58 2.09
N ARG A 9 37.68 -20.93 1.81
CA ARG A 9 38.13 -19.74 2.52
C ARG A 9 37.18 -18.57 2.29
N ASP A 10 36.74 -18.36 1.05
CA ASP A 10 35.78 -17.31 0.71
C ASP A 10 34.42 -17.56 1.39
N SER A 11 33.95 -18.80 1.38
CA SER A 11 32.70 -19.21 2.04
C SER A 11 32.75 -19.02 3.56
N LEU A 12 33.87 -19.39 4.20
CA LEU A 12 34.09 -19.17 5.64
C LEU A 12 34.16 -17.68 5.97
N THR A 13 34.83 -16.89 5.13
CA THR A 13 34.90 -15.43 5.31
C THR A 13 33.51 -14.80 5.24
N GLN A 14 32.66 -15.26 4.31
CA GLN A 14 31.27 -14.80 4.21
C GLN A 14 30.44 -15.18 5.43
N LEU A 15 30.62 -16.39 5.99
CA LEU A 15 29.94 -16.82 7.22
C LEU A 15 30.39 -16.04 8.46
N LEU A 16 31.65 -15.64 8.51
CA LEU A 16 32.24 -14.93 9.66
C LEU A 16 32.09 -13.41 9.59
N ARG A 17 31.52 -12.85 8.52
CA ARG A 17 31.47 -11.40 8.25
C ARG A 17 30.86 -10.54 9.35
N HIS A 18 30.05 -11.12 10.23
CA HIS A 18 29.38 -10.43 11.35
C HIS A 18 29.88 -10.88 12.72
N PHE A 19 30.92 -11.72 12.78
CA PHE A 19 31.51 -12.19 14.01
C PHE A 19 32.76 -11.39 14.35
N TYR A 20 32.87 -11.00 15.61
CA TYR A 20 33.94 -10.19 16.15
C TYR A 20 34.43 -10.78 17.47
N ARG A 21 35.67 -10.47 17.82
CA ARG A 21 36.26 -10.77 19.12
C ARG A 21 36.36 -9.50 19.94
N ASP A 22 35.96 -9.58 21.20
CA ASP A 22 36.24 -8.57 22.22
C ASP A 22 37.63 -8.82 22.82
N ILE A 23 38.43 -7.76 22.93
CA ILE A 23 39.83 -7.81 23.40
C ILE A 23 39.96 -7.28 24.84
N ASN A 24 38.92 -6.69 25.42
CA ASN A 24 39.03 -6.03 26.72
C ASN A 24 39.16 -6.98 27.92
N ASP A 25 38.85 -8.27 27.77
CA ASP A 25 38.82 -9.20 28.89
C ASP A 25 40.08 -10.08 28.91
N ASN A 26 40.99 -9.79 29.84
CA ASN A 26 42.37 -10.29 29.84
C ASN A 26 42.52 -11.81 30.07
N GLN A 27 41.44 -12.59 30.13
CA GLN A 27 41.49 -14.06 30.28
C GLN A 27 40.39 -14.83 29.51
N THR A 28 39.41 -14.17 28.89
CA THR A 28 38.24 -14.84 28.27
C THR A 28 37.99 -14.33 26.85
N ILE A 29 38.15 -15.21 25.85
CA ILE A 29 37.83 -14.89 24.45
C ILE A 29 36.30 -14.81 24.33
N ARG A 30 35.75 -13.60 24.26
CA ARG A 30 34.32 -13.37 24.01
C ARG A 30 34.08 -13.11 22.52
N ILE A 31 33.15 -13.86 21.93
CA ILE A 31 32.74 -13.70 20.53
C ILE A 31 31.42 -12.94 20.48
N ILE A 32 31.34 -11.95 19.59
CA ILE A 32 30.18 -11.09 19.40
C ILE A 32 29.71 -11.21 17.94
N TYR A 33 28.43 -11.55 17.74
CA TYR A 33 27.73 -11.40 16.47
C TYR A 33 27.03 -10.04 16.44
N THR A 34 27.28 -9.23 15.41
CA THR A 34 26.51 -8.00 15.15
C THR A 34 26.49 -7.64 13.67
N GLU A 35 25.35 -7.15 13.19
CA GLU A 35 25.21 -6.59 11.84
C GLU A 35 25.56 -5.09 11.79
N SER A 36 25.68 -4.43 12.95
CA SER A 36 25.90 -2.99 13.09
C SER A 36 27.04 -2.69 14.08
N PRO A 37 28.31 -3.00 13.71
CA PRO A 37 29.46 -2.85 14.61
C PRO A 37 29.67 -1.40 15.09
N ASP A 38 29.28 -0.41 14.29
CA ASP A 38 29.40 1.02 14.63
C ASP A 38 28.62 1.42 15.90
N LEU A 39 27.54 0.68 16.22
CA LEU A 39 26.73 0.91 17.42
C LEU A 39 27.42 0.43 18.70
N LEU A 40 28.46 -0.41 18.58
CA LEU A 40 29.21 -1.00 19.69
C LEU A 40 30.55 -0.31 19.94
N SER A 41 30.65 0.99 19.62
CA SER A 41 31.87 1.81 19.72
C SER A 41 32.61 1.80 21.07
N THR A 42 31.95 1.33 22.14
CA THR A 42 32.53 1.17 23.48
C THR A 42 33.32 -0.12 23.67
N ILE A 43 33.23 -1.08 22.73
CA ILE A 43 33.90 -2.37 22.77
C ILE A 43 34.91 -2.43 21.61
N PRO A 44 36.20 -2.72 21.85
CA PRO A 44 37.18 -2.91 20.79
C PRO A 44 36.91 -4.25 20.09
N LEU A 45 36.25 -4.17 18.94
CA LEU A 45 35.88 -5.30 18.11
C LEU A 45 36.96 -5.60 17.08
N VAL A 46 37.44 -6.85 17.04
CA VAL A 46 38.30 -7.35 15.95
C VAL A 46 37.55 -8.40 15.13
N PRO A 47 37.42 -8.23 13.80
CA PRO A 47 36.73 -9.20 12.95
C PRO A 47 37.31 -10.61 13.08
N LEU A 48 36.44 -11.62 13.16
CA LEU A 48 36.86 -13.01 13.06
C LEU A 48 37.25 -13.33 11.63
N THR A 49 38.47 -13.83 11.45
CA THR A 49 38.94 -14.37 10.16
C THR A 49 39.09 -15.89 10.24
N PRO A 50 39.11 -16.60 9.09
CA PRO A 50 39.37 -18.04 9.08
C PRO A 50 40.67 -18.44 9.81
N GLU A 51 41.69 -17.57 9.79
CA GLU A 51 42.95 -17.79 10.52
C GLU A 51 42.78 -17.66 12.02
N SER A 52 41.92 -16.75 12.49
CA SER A 52 41.63 -16.58 13.91
C SER A 52 40.97 -17.81 14.53
N MET A 53 40.24 -18.61 13.73
CA MET A 53 39.65 -19.87 14.20
C MET A 53 40.67 -20.95 14.52
N LEU A 54 41.87 -20.91 13.93
CA LEU A 54 42.94 -21.88 14.22
C LEU A 54 43.50 -21.74 15.63
N ILE A 55 43.27 -20.58 16.27
CA ILE A 55 43.80 -20.21 17.59
C ILE A 55 42.70 -20.37 18.67
N MET A 56 41.45 -20.60 18.25
CA MET A 56 40.31 -20.78 19.15
C MET A 56 40.23 -22.21 19.70
N PRO A 57 39.68 -22.40 20.91
CA PRO A 57 39.38 -23.73 21.41
C PRO A 57 38.48 -24.50 20.44
N ALA A 58 38.69 -25.81 20.33
CA ALA A 58 38.07 -26.67 19.32
C ALA A 58 36.53 -26.74 19.39
N THR A 59 35.92 -26.24 20.48
CA THR A 59 34.47 -26.26 20.68
C THR A 59 34.03 -25.01 21.44
N LEU A 60 33.40 -24.07 20.73
CA LEU A 60 32.68 -22.94 21.31
C LEU A 60 31.36 -23.44 21.92
N LYS A 61 31.06 -23.06 23.17
CA LYS A 61 29.78 -23.35 23.80
C LYS A 61 28.74 -22.29 23.39
N ARG A 62 27.45 -22.66 23.35
CA ARG A 62 26.36 -21.72 23.01
C ARG A 62 26.35 -20.46 23.91
N GLY A 63 26.74 -20.58 25.18
CA GLY A 63 26.83 -19.44 26.11
C GLY A 63 27.94 -18.43 25.80
N GLU A 64 28.91 -18.78 24.94
CA GLU A 64 30.12 -17.98 24.69
C GLU A 64 29.96 -17.00 23.51
N ILE A 65 28.89 -17.14 22.73
CA ILE A 65 28.55 -16.24 21.61
C ILE A 65 27.52 -15.23 22.10
N TRP A 66 27.83 -13.94 21.93
CA TRP A 66 26.97 -12.83 22.31
C TRP A 66 26.37 -12.15 21.08
N ILE A 67 25.08 -11.85 21.11
CA ILE A 67 24.37 -11.11 20.05
C ILE A 67 24.30 -9.65 20.47
N ASP A 68 24.85 -8.77 19.63
CA ASP A 68 25.02 -7.33 19.86
C ASP A 68 25.68 -6.99 21.22
N GLY A 69 26.45 -7.91 21.79
CA GLY A 69 27.06 -7.77 23.12
C GLY A 69 26.08 -7.78 24.30
N LEU A 70 24.79 -7.99 24.06
CA LEU A 70 23.72 -7.84 25.06
C LEU A 70 23.23 -9.17 25.63
N ILE A 71 22.98 -10.16 24.76
CA ILE A 71 22.41 -11.46 25.14
C ILE A 71 23.28 -12.60 24.60
N THR A 72 23.35 -13.72 25.31
CA THR A 72 24.07 -14.91 24.81
C THR A 72 23.17 -15.72 23.87
N SER A 73 23.79 -16.46 22.95
CA SER A 73 23.05 -17.36 22.05
C SER A 73 22.36 -18.51 22.80
N GLU A 74 22.84 -18.84 24.01
CA GLU A 74 22.18 -19.77 24.93
C GLU A 74 20.83 -19.25 25.42
N ILE A 75 20.73 -17.98 25.81
CA ILE A 75 19.45 -17.36 26.21
C ILE A 75 18.45 -17.42 25.06
N LEU A 76 18.89 -17.09 23.84
CA LEU A 76 18.04 -17.16 22.65
C LEU A 76 17.57 -18.59 22.38
N GLY A 77 18.48 -19.57 22.49
CA GLY A 77 18.15 -20.98 22.34
C GLY A 77 17.13 -21.46 23.39
N THR A 78 17.35 -21.14 24.66
CA THR A 78 16.41 -21.49 25.75
C THR A 78 15.06 -20.80 25.58
N LEU A 79 15.04 -19.54 25.10
CA LEU A 79 13.80 -18.84 24.81
C LEU A 79 13.04 -19.54 23.68
N GLN A 80 13.72 -19.86 22.57
CA GLN A 80 13.13 -20.56 21.43
C GLN A 80 12.57 -21.93 21.83
N GLU A 81 13.35 -22.73 22.56
CA GLU A 81 12.91 -24.04 23.06
C GLU A 81 11.68 -23.93 23.98
N ASN A 82 11.65 -22.94 24.87
CA ASN A 82 10.49 -22.70 25.73
C ASN A 82 9.26 -22.21 24.95
N VAL A 83 9.45 -21.38 23.93
CA VAL A 83 8.37 -20.93 23.05
C VAL A 83 7.80 -22.13 22.28
N GLU A 84 8.64 -22.96 21.66
CA GLU A 84 8.21 -24.17 20.93
C GLU A 84 7.50 -25.17 21.85
N LYS A 85 8.01 -25.39 23.06
CA LYS A 85 7.39 -26.26 24.06
C LYS A 85 6.02 -25.75 24.50
N ASN A 86 5.91 -24.45 24.78
CA ASN A 86 4.63 -23.85 25.16
C ASN A 86 3.64 -23.86 24.00
N PHE A 87 4.10 -23.57 22.78
CA PHE A 87 3.27 -23.63 21.58
C PHE A 87 2.72 -25.05 21.38
N SER A 88 3.58 -26.07 21.42
CA SER A 88 3.18 -27.47 21.28
C SER A 88 2.20 -27.92 22.36
N ARG A 89 2.35 -27.40 23.59
CA ARG A 89 1.42 -27.67 24.70
C ARG A 89 0.05 -27.04 24.46
N LEU A 90 0.02 -25.81 23.95
CA LEU A 90 -1.20 -25.05 23.72
C LEU A 90 -1.91 -25.45 22.41
N SER A 91 -1.19 -25.92 21.40
CA SER A 91 -1.73 -26.27 20.08
C SER A 91 -2.63 -27.51 20.10
N VAL A 92 -2.56 -28.33 21.16
CA VAL A 92 -3.41 -29.52 21.35
C VAL A 92 -4.74 -29.15 22.03
N LEU A 93 -4.84 -27.97 22.64
CA LEU A 93 -6.09 -27.50 23.22
C LEU A 93 -7.08 -27.10 22.11
N ASP A 94 -8.36 -27.29 22.39
CA ASP A 94 -9.41 -26.83 21.48
C ASP A 94 -9.27 -25.34 21.24
N SER A 95 -9.35 -24.95 19.97
CA SER A 95 -9.39 -23.54 19.60
C SER A 95 -10.65 -22.92 20.17
N TYR A 96 -10.54 -21.69 20.68
CA TYR A 96 -11.72 -20.93 21.10
C TYR A 96 -12.69 -20.82 19.93
N ASP A 97 -13.99 -20.89 20.23
CA ASP A 97 -15.03 -20.65 19.24
C ASP A 97 -14.83 -19.30 18.55
N LEU A 98 -15.19 -19.23 17.26
CA LEU A 98 -15.04 -18.01 16.46
C LEU A 98 -15.79 -16.83 17.10
N GLU A 99 -16.89 -17.09 17.81
CA GLU A 99 -17.62 -16.07 18.56
C GLU A 99 -16.74 -15.43 19.65
N VAL A 100 -15.99 -16.23 20.40
CA VAL A 100 -15.05 -15.74 21.43
C VAL A 100 -13.88 -15.02 20.77
N LEU A 101 -13.26 -15.64 19.75
CA LEU A 101 -12.13 -15.06 19.03
C LEU A 101 -12.47 -13.70 18.41
N SER A 102 -13.66 -13.54 17.83
CA SER A 102 -14.12 -12.28 17.23
C SER A 102 -14.20 -11.12 18.23
N ARG A 103 -14.37 -11.42 19.53
CA ARG A 103 -14.39 -10.43 20.62
C ARG A 103 -12.98 -10.01 21.03
N ILE A 104 -11.95 -10.80 20.73
CA ILE A 104 -10.54 -10.49 20.99
C ILE A 104 -10.02 -9.49 19.96
N ARG A 105 -9.46 -8.37 20.45
CA ARG A 105 -8.93 -7.30 19.58
C ARG A 105 -7.83 -7.79 18.66
N ASP A 106 -6.85 -8.50 19.20
CA ASP A 106 -5.66 -8.91 18.45
C ASP A 106 -6.02 -9.92 17.36
N PHE A 107 -6.95 -10.83 17.63
CA PHE A 107 -7.49 -11.74 16.62
C PHE A 107 -8.13 -10.96 15.46
N ARG A 108 -8.99 -9.97 15.74
CA ARG A 108 -9.59 -9.13 14.68
C ARG A 108 -8.53 -8.39 13.85
N ILE A 109 -7.50 -7.86 14.50
CA ILE A 109 -6.41 -7.15 13.82
C ILE A 109 -5.66 -8.11 12.89
N LEU A 110 -5.27 -9.29 13.40
CA LEU A 110 -4.54 -10.29 12.62
C LEU A 110 -5.36 -10.81 11.43
N VAL A 111 -6.64 -11.12 11.64
CA VAL A 111 -7.55 -11.53 10.56
C VAL A 111 -7.68 -10.45 9.50
N ASN A 112 -7.85 -9.18 9.90
CA ASN A 112 -7.95 -8.06 8.96
C ASN A 112 -6.66 -7.83 8.19
N LEU A 113 -5.49 -7.93 8.84
CA LEU A 113 -4.20 -7.80 8.16
C LEU A 113 -4.00 -8.93 7.13
N SER A 114 -4.30 -10.17 7.52
CA SER A 114 -4.26 -11.32 6.60
C SER A 114 -5.23 -11.16 5.43
N TYR A 115 -6.44 -10.67 5.70
CA TYR A 115 -7.43 -10.37 4.67
C TYR A 115 -6.93 -9.30 3.69
N VAL A 116 -6.38 -8.19 4.18
CA VAL A 116 -5.86 -7.11 3.32
C VAL A 116 -4.67 -7.58 2.48
N VAL A 117 -3.78 -8.42 3.05
CA VAL A 117 -2.67 -9.03 2.30
C VAL A 117 -3.21 -9.94 1.19
N GLN A 118 -4.19 -10.80 1.50
CA GLN A 118 -4.80 -11.66 0.49
C GLN A 118 -5.53 -10.85 -0.59
N LEU A 119 -6.35 -9.86 -0.21
CA LEU A 119 -7.05 -8.99 -1.13
C LEU A 119 -6.08 -8.26 -2.06
N SER A 120 -4.97 -7.74 -1.51
CA SER A 120 -3.93 -7.08 -2.30
C SER A 120 -3.34 -8.02 -3.37
N LYS A 121 -3.13 -9.30 -3.02
CA LYS A 121 -2.71 -10.33 -3.97
C LYS A 121 -3.77 -10.61 -5.02
N GLU A 122 -5.04 -10.71 -4.63
CA GLU A 122 -6.17 -10.87 -5.57
C GLU A 122 -6.30 -9.70 -6.55
N MET A 123 -5.87 -8.50 -6.15
CA MET A 123 -5.80 -7.28 -6.97
C MET A 123 -4.54 -7.18 -7.85
N GLY A 124 -3.64 -8.17 -7.79
CA GLY A 124 -2.46 -8.23 -8.64
C GLY A 124 -1.18 -7.65 -8.05
N ILE A 125 -1.13 -7.42 -6.73
CA ILE A 125 0.13 -7.13 -6.04
C ILE A 125 0.89 -8.44 -5.84
N SER A 126 2.00 -8.59 -6.56
CA SER A 126 2.87 -9.78 -6.53
C SER A 126 3.93 -9.70 -5.43
N THR A 127 4.30 -8.47 -5.05
CA THR A 127 5.23 -8.18 -3.97
C THR A 127 4.71 -8.78 -2.66
N LYS A 128 5.59 -9.48 -1.93
CA LYS A 128 5.28 -10.03 -0.61
C LYS A 128 5.01 -8.87 0.36
N LEU A 129 3.78 -8.79 0.86
CA LEU A 129 3.38 -7.78 1.84
C LEU A 129 3.47 -8.36 3.26
N GLU A 130 4.20 -7.68 4.13
CA GLU A 130 4.33 -8.08 5.53
C GLU A 130 3.12 -7.58 6.34
N PRO A 131 2.40 -8.46 7.07
CA PRO A 131 1.21 -8.11 7.85
C PRO A 131 1.58 -7.45 9.18
N VAL A 132 2.19 -6.26 9.10
CA VAL A 132 2.63 -5.48 10.27
C VAL A 132 1.57 -4.47 10.72
N LEU A 133 1.58 -4.06 11.99
CA LEU A 133 0.59 -3.09 12.51
C LEU A 133 0.66 -1.73 11.81
N SER A 134 1.81 -1.37 11.25
CA SER A 134 2.00 -0.16 10.47
C SER A 134 1.48 -0.26 9.04
N PHE A 135 0.94 -1.40 8.59
CA PHE A 135 0.46 -1.62 7.22
C PHE A 135 -0.39 -0.48 6.65
N PRO A 136 -1.36 0.11 7.39
CA PRO A 136 -2.17 1.22 6.87
C PRO A 136 -1.39 2.49 6.51
N LEU A 137 -0.16 2.65 7.02
CA LEU A 137 0.72 3.78 6.72
C LEU A 137 1.61 3.54 5.48
N GLY A 138 1.49 2.38 4.83
CA GLY A 138 2.24 2.03 3.62
C GLY A 138 3.73 1.71 3.83
N PRO A 139 4.14 0.90 4.82
CA PRO A 139 5.54 0.48 5.01
C PRO A 139 6.00 -0.53 3.94
N ASN A 140 5.06 -1.25 3.32
CA ASN A 140 5.33 -2.18 2.26
C ASN A 140 5.58 -1.43 0.94
N SER A 141 6.74 -1.66 0.33
CA SER A 141 7.11 -1.05 -0.94
C SER A 141 6.65 -1.94 -2.08
N ILE A 142 5.88 -1.39 -3.01
CA ILE A 142 5.43 -2.07 -4.24
C ILE A 142 5.92 -1.31 -5.46
N SER A 143 5.97 -1.98 -6.60
CA SER A 143 6.28 -1.32 -7.87
C SER A 143 5.14 -0.37 -8.29
N ILE A 144 5.49 0.65 -9.07
CA ILE A 144 4.50 1.63 -9.56
C ILE A 144 3.45 0.97 -10.48
N ILE A 145 3.83 -0.11 -11.15
CA ILE A 145 2.94 -0.86 -12.03
C ILE A 145 1.94 -1.70 -11.23
N GLU A 146 2.36 -2.32 -10.12
CA GLU A 146 1.43 -2.98 -9.19
C GLU A 146 0.45 -1.98 -8.58
N ALA A 147 0.92 -0.77 -8.25
CA ALA A 147 0.05 0.30 -7.78
C ALA A 147 -0.99 0.69 -8.84
N ALA A 148 -0.59 0.84 -10.12
CA ALA A 148 -1.52 1.14 -11.20
C ALA A 148 -2.61 0.06 -11.36
N ARG A 149 -2.22 -1.22 -11.31
CA ARG A 149 -3.18 -2.34 -11.40
C ARG A 149 -4.11 -2.42 -10.21
N ALA A 150 -3.60 -2.22 -9.00
CA ALA A 150 -4.42 -2.17 -7.81
C ALA A 150 -5.48 -1.06 -7.92
N TYR A 151 -5.12 0.11 -8.45
CA TYR A 151 -6.08 1.19 -8.70
C TYR A 151 -7.05 0.85 -9.83
N GLU A 152 -6.64 0.15 -10.89
CA GLU A 152 -7.57 -0.34 -11.93
C GLU A 152 -8.65 -1.22 -11.30
N THR A 153 -8.26 -2.13 -10.40
CA THR A 153 -9.20 -3.01 -9.70
C THR A 153 -10.09 -2.27 -8.71
N ILE A 154 -9.57 -1.29 -7.99
CA ILE A 154 -10.39 -0.43 -7.12
C ILE A 154 -11.46 0.30 -7.94
N MET A 155 -11.06 0.88 -9.07
CA MET A 155 -11.94 1.72 -9.88
C MET A 155 -13.00 0.91 -10.63
N THR A 156 -12.64 -0.27 -11.16
CA THR A 156 -13.52 -1.09 -12.01
C THR A 156 -14.21 -2.24 -11.28
N GLY A 157 -13.68 -2.63 -10.12
CA GLY A 157 -14.04 -3.84 -9.39
C GLY A 157 -13.42 -5.13 -9.96
N GLN A 158 -12.63 -5.03 -11.03
CA GLN A 158 -12.17 -6.17 -11.82
C GLN A 158 -10.65 -6.23 -11.95
N VAL A 159 -10.14 -7.45 -12.09
CA VAL A 159 -8.77 -7.71 -12.55
C VAL A 159 -8.81 -8.25 -13.97
N TYR A 160 -7.77 -7.93 -14.74
CA TYR A 160 -7.62 -8.33 -16.14
C TYR A 160 -6.35 -9.19 -16.31
N PRO A 161 -6.42 -10.51 -16.04
CA PRO A 161 -5.27 -11.40 -16.18
C PRO A 161 -4.74 -11.48 -17.62
N VAL A 162 -3.44 -11.74 -17.76
CA VAL A 162 -2.80 -11.93 -19.08
C VAL A 162 -2.91 -13.36 -19.58
N SER A 163 -2.94 -14.33 -18.67
CA SER A 163 -3.00 -15.77 -18.97
C SER A 163 -4.16 -16.43 -18.22
N PRO A 164 -4.73 -17.55 -18.73
CA PRO A 164 -5.69 -18.38 -18.01
C PRO A 164 -5.22 -18.81 -16.61
N ASP A 165 -3.91 -18.88 -16.37
CA ASP A 165 -3.32 -19.23 -15.08
C ASP A 165 -3.43 -18.12 -14.02
N ASN A 166 -4.20 -17.06 -14.31
CA ASN A 166 -4.36 -15.88 -13.46
C ASN A 166 -3.04 -15.18 -13.14
N ASP A 167 -2.12 -15.15 -14.11
CA ASP A 167 -0.89 -14.38 -13.94
C ASP A 167 -1.22 -12.87 -13.96
N LEU A 168 -1.17 -12.28 -12.76
CA LEU A 168 -1.34 -10.85 -12.50
C LEU A 168 0.01 -10.12 -12.35
N THR A 169 1.14 -10.79 -12.60
CA THR A 169 2.48 -10.20 -12.51
C THR A 169 2.87 -9.48 -13.81
N MET A 170 2.34 -9.93 -14.96
CA MET A 170 2.66 -9.36 -16.27
C MET A 170 1.60 -8.39 -16.78
N VAL A 171 2.00 -7.28 -17.39
CA VAL A 171 1.10 -6.29 -18.02
C VAL A 171 0.94 -6.63 -19.51
N PRO A 172 -0.28 -6.58 -20.08
CA PRO A 172 -0.52 -6.86 -21.49
C PRO A 172 0.00 -5.72 -22.38
N VAL A 173 1.32 -5.65 -22.58
CA VAL A 173 1.95 -4.67 -23.49
C VAL A 173 1.89 -5.11 -24.95
N ILE A 174 1.74 -6.42 -25.20
CA ILE A 174 1.50 -6.98 -26.53
C ILE A 174 0.00 -7.24 -26.65
N THR A 175 -0.62 -6.73 -27.70
CA THR A 175 -2.05 -6.94 -27.98
C THR A 175 -2.29 -8.05 -29.00
N LYS A 176 -1.35 -8.24 -29.94
CA LYS A 176 -1.47 -9.20 -31.03
C LYS A 176 -0.10 -9.56 -31.60
N ILE A 177 0.09 -10.85 -31.93
CA ILE A 177 1.24 -11.38 -32.64
C ILE A 177 0.70 -12.05 -33.91
N VAL A 178 1.24 -11.66 -35.06
CA VAL A 178 0.88 -12.20 -36.37
C VAL A 178 2.12 -12.72 -37.10
N ASP A 179 1.94 -13.71 -37.97
CA ASP A 179 3.00 -14.16 -38.88
C ASP A 179 3.12 -13.26 -40.13
N ARG A 180 3.96 -13.67 -41.08
CA ARG A 180 4.22 -12.91 -42.32
C ARG A 180 3.01 -12.91 -43.26
N GLU A 181 2.21 -13.97 -43.21
CA GLU A 181 1.03 -14.19 -44.01
C GLU A 181 -0.20 -13.45 -43.44
N GLY A 182 -0.10 -12.97 -42.20
CA GLY A 182 -1.13 -12.21 -41.49
C GLY A 182 -1.97 -13.07 -40.55
N GLU A 183 -1.63 -14.35 -40.36
CA GLU A 183 -2.31 -15.25 -39.43
C GLU A 183 -2.02 -14.87 -37.98
N ILE A 184 -3.04 -14.96 -37.14
CA ILE A 184 -2.95 -14.58 -35.73
C ILE A 184 -2.34 -15.73 -34.94
N LEU A 185 -1.11 -15.53 -34.46
CA LEU A 185 -0.42 -16.49 -33.61
C LEU A 185 -0.86 -16.36 -32.14
N TRP A 186 -1.13 -15.14 -31.70
CA TRP A 186 -1.60 -14.84 -30.35
C TRP A 186 -2.31 -13.49 -30.32
N GLU A 187 -3.37 -13.37 -29.52
CA GLU A 187 -4.10 -12.12 -29.32
C GLU A 187 -4.54 -12.00 -27.86
N TYR A 188 -4.40 -10.80 -27.31
CA TYR A 188 -4.79 -10.51 -25.95
C TYR A 188 -6.32 -10.41 -25.86
N ASN A 189 -6.95 -11.43 -25.28
CA ASN A 189 -8.39 -11.47 -25.04
C ASN A 189 -8.67 -11.70 -23.55
N PRO A 190 -8.63 -10.65 -22.70
CA PRO A 190 -8.76 -10.80 -21.27
C PRO A 190 -10.14 -11.29 -20.86
N LYS A 191 -10.15 -12.23 -19.91
CA LYS A 191 -11.37 -12.64 -19.19
C LYS A 191 -11.34 -11.97 -17.81
N PRO A 192 -11.99 -10.81 -17.64
CA PRO A 192 -11.93 -10.11 -16.37
C PRO A 192 -12.59 -10.92 -15.25
N ARG A 193 -12.00 -10.86 -14.06
CA ARG A 193 -12.55 -11.47 -12.86
C ARG A 193 -12.93 -10.38 -11.87
N THR A 194 -14.13 -10.47 -11.31
CA THR A 194 -14.59 -9.54 -10.27
C THR A 194 -13.93 -9.89 -8.94
N VAL A 195 -13.29 -8.92 -8.30
CA VAL A 195 -12.62 -9.06 -6.99
C VAL A 195 -13.28 -8.15 -5.96
N ILE A 196 -13.78 -6.99 -6.40
CA ILE A 196 -14.48 -6.03 -5.57
C ILE A 196 -15.87 -5.83 -6.18
N SER A 197 -16.91 -5.85 -5.34
CA SER A 197 -18.27 -5.64 -5.83
C SER A 197 -18.40 -4.23 -6.44
N LYS A 198 -19.25 -4.12 -7.47
CA LYS A 198 -19.54 -2.84 -8.16
C LYS A 198 -19.93 -1.74 -7.16
N ARG A 199 -20.63 -2.13 -6.11
CA ARG A 199 -21.06 -1.28 -4.99
C ARG A 199 -19.89 -0.72 -4.21
N ILE A 200 -18.98 -1.57 -3.72
CA ILE A 200 -17.80 -1.13 -2.97
C ILE A 200 -16.87 -0.29 -3.87
N SER A 201 -16.67 -0.71 -5.11
CA SER A 201 -15.88 0.04 -6.09
C SER A 201 -16.44 1.46 -6.29
N GLY A 202 -17.75 1.61 -6.48
CA GLY A 202 -18.38 2.93 -6.58
C GLY A 202 -18.17 3.81 -5.34
N LEU A 203 -18.27 3.24 -4.13
CA LEU A 203 -18.04 3.99 -2.89
C LEU A 203 -16.60 4.50 -2.80
N VAL A 204 -15.63 3.67 -3.17
CA VAL A 204 -14.21 4.07 -3.17
C VAL A 204 -13.95 5.12 -4.25
N ASN A 205 -14.61 5.05 -5.41
CA ASN A 205 -14.51 6.07 -6.44
C ASN A 205 -14.93 7.44 -5.90
N GLU A 206 -16.05 7.54 -5.18
CA GLU A 206 -16.47 8.81 -4.55
C GLU A 206 -15.48 9.31 -3.50
N ILE A 207 -14.84 8.42 -2.75
CA ILE A 207 -13.76 8.79 -1.81
C ILE A 207 -12.56 9.36 -2.58
N LEU A 208 -12.12 8.71 -3.65
CA LEU A 208 -10.99 9.14 -4.46
C LEU A 208 -11.26 10.43 -5.25
N LYS A 209 -12.51 10.66 -5.66
CA LYS A 209 -12.97 11.92 -6.24
C LYS A 209 -12.86 13.05 -5.22
N ASN A 210 -13.36 12.85 -4.00
CA ASN A 210 -13.28 13.83 -2.92
C ASN A 210 -11.83 14.24 -2.59
N VAL A 211 -10.87 13.32 -2.69
CA VAL A 211 -9.43 13.64 -2.50
C VAL A 211 -8.96 14.70 -3.49
N ILE A 212 -9.47 14.69 -4.72
CA ILE A 212 -9.17 15.70 -5.74
C ILE A 212 -10.03 16.95 -5.55
N GLU A 213 -11.31 16.85 -5.22
CA GLU A 213 -12.18 18.02 -5.12
C GLU A 213 -11.87 18.91 -3.91
N THR A 214 -11.56 18.29 -2.77
CA THR A 214 -11.42 18.97 -1.47
C THR A 214 -10.15 18.59 -0.70
N GLY A 215 -9.51 17.47 -1.05
CA GLY A 215 -8.39 16.93 -0.29
C GLY A 215 -6.99 17.31 -0.79
N THR A 216 -6.02 16.46 -0.45
CA THR A 216 -4.60 16.64 -0.80
C THR A 216 -4.31 16.64 -2.31
N GLY A 217 -5.23 16.14 -3.14
CA GLY A 217 -5.11 16.13 -4.60
C GLY A 217 -5.67 17.38 -5.28
N ARG A 218 -6.08 18.41 -4.52
CA ARG A 218 -6.78 19.60 -5.04
C ARG A 218 -6.06 20.35 -6.16
N GLY A 219 -4.74 20.23 -6.28
CA GLY A 219 -4.01 20.82 -7.40
C GLY A 219 -4.36 20.21 -8.77
N ALA A 220 -4.93 18.99 -8.80
CA ALA A 220 -5.44 18.36 -10.01
C ALA A 220 -6.92 18.70 -10.30
N ARG A 221 -7.60 19.41 -9.40
CA ARG A 221 -8.99 19.83 -9.59
C ARG A 221 -9.07 20.75 -10.81
N ASP A 222 -9.96 20.43 -11.73
CA ASP A 222 -10.21 21.17 -12.98
C ASP A 222 -9.00 21.31 -13.92
N ALA A 223 -7.88 20.64 -13.61
CA ALA A 223 -6.64 20.73 -14.37
C ALA A 223 -6.64 19.87 -15.63
N ILE A 224 -7.48 18.82 -15.68
CA ILE A 224 -7.60 17.90 -16.80
C ILE A 224 -8.79 18.38 -17.62
N ARG A 225 -8.53 18.81 -18.86
CA ARG A 225 -9.54 19.50 -19.67
C ARG A 225 -9.57 18.97 -21.09
N VAL A 226 -10.78 18.77 -21.60
CA VAL A 226 -11.05 18.51 -23.02
C VAL A 226 -12.05 19.56 -23.51
N PHE A 227 -11.80 20.20 -24.65
CA PHE A 227 -12.63 21.31 -25.15
C PHE A 227 -12.86 22.42 -24.10
N ASP A 228 -11.87 22.70 -23.26
CA ASP A 228 -11.97 23.62 -22.12
C ASP A 228 -13.04 23.27 -21.08
N ILE A 229 -13.47 22.01 -21.04
CA ILE A 229 -14.37 21.44 -20.05
C ILE A 229 -13.56 20.53 -19.11
N PRO A 230 -13.61 20.73 -17.79
CA PRO A 230 -13.01 19.83 -16.82
C PRO A 230 -13.52 18.40 -16.95
N ILE A 231 -12.61 17.44 -16.88
CA ILE A 231 -12.93 16.01 -16.79
C ILE A 231 -12.89 15.57 -15.32
N PRO A 232 -13.92 14.86 -14.82
CA PRO A 232 -13.89 14.30 -13.48
C PRO A 232 -12.70 13.37 -13.33
N SER A 233 -11.95 13.57 -12.26
CA SER A 233 -10.71 12.86 -11.98
C SER A 233 -10.76 12.24 -10.59
N PHE A 234 -10.04 11.14 -10.41
CA PHE A 234 -9.96 10.42 -9.14
C PHE A 234 -8.49 10.18 -8.79
N GLY A 235 -8.11 10.19 -7.51
CA GLY A 235 -6.74 9.84 -7.20
C GLY A 235 -6.33 10.01 -5.76
N LYS A 236 -5.10 9.61 -5.48
CA LYS A 236 -4.51 9.68 -4.14
C LYS A 236 -3.04 10.05 -4.19
N THR A 237 -2.67 10.93 -3.28
CA THR A 237 -1.27 11.30 -2.98
C THR A 237 -0.60 10.24 -2.12
N GLY A 238 0.61 9.85 -2.49
CA GLY A 238 1.52 9.05 -1.68
C GLY A 238 2.72 9.88 -1.23
N THR A 239 3.06 9.81 0.05
CA THR A 239 4.20 10.53 0.62
C THR A 239 4.86 9.63 1.65
N ALA A 240 6.10 9.21 1.40
CA ALA A 240 6.87 8.51 2.42
C ALA A 240 7.55 9.48 3.39
N ASN A 241 7.87 8.91 4.56
CA ASN A 241 8.68 9.57 5.55
C ASN A 241 10.02 10.06 4.96
N ARG A 242 10.53 11.17 5.51
CA ARG A 242 11.79 11.80 5.10
C ARG A 242 11.84 12.31 3.66
N PHE A 243 10.70 12.46 2.97
CA PHE A 243 10.63 13.04 1.62
C PHE A 243 11.47 12.26 0.59
N THR A 244 11.64 10.95 0.77
CA THR A 244 12.46 10.12 -0.12
C THR A 244 11.70 9.71 -1.39
N ASN A 245 10.37 9.69 -1.33
CA ASN A 245 9.53 9.45 -2.48
C ASN A 245 8.28 10.33 -2.48
N SER A 246 7.80 10.59 -3.69
CA SER A 246 6.54 11.23 -3.99
C SER A 246 5.83 10.38 -5.03
N SER A 247 4.58 9.99 -4.77
CA SER A 247 3.77 9.28 -5.76
C SER A 247 2.37 9.86 -5.87
N PHE A 248 1.79 9.70 -7.04
CA PHE A 248 0.39 10.01 -7.28
C PHE A 248 -0.17 8.95 -8.22
N VAL A 249 -1.21 8.26 -7.77
CA VAL A 249 -1.97 7.32 -8.60
C VAL A 249 -3.36 7.89 -8.76
N GLY A 250 -3.79 8.05 -10.00
CA GLY A 250 -5.09 8.60 -10.32
C GLY A 250 -5.70 7.94 -11.53
N PHE A 251 -6.96 8.24 -11.74
CA PHE A 251 -7.81 7.65 -12.76
C PHE A 251 -8.55 8.75 -13.50
N ILE A 252 -8.60 8.62 -14.83
CA ILE A 252 -9.45 9.43 -15.71
C ILE A 252 -10.43 8.50 -16.43
N PRO A 253 -11.75 8.76 -16.40
CA PRO A 253 -12.71 7.94 -17.12
C PRO A 253 -12.55 8.14 -18.63
N GLY A 254 -12.91 7.11 -19.39
CA GLY A 254 -12.80 7.13 -20.85
C GLY A 254 -14.18 7.23 -21.49
N PRO A 255 -14.27 7.76 -22.72
CA PRO A 255 -15.52 7.81 -23.43
C PRO A 255 -15.97 6.41 -23.86
N ASP A 256 -17.24 6.11 -23.65
CA ASP A 256 -17.92 4.98 -24.29
C ASP A 256 -18.31 5.36 -25.71
N GLU A 257 -17.73 4.67 -26.70
CA GLU A 257 -17.96 4.90 -28.12
C GLU A 257 -19.43 4.80 -28.54
N LYS A 258 -20.25 4.05 -27.79
CA LYS A 258 -21.67 3.86 -28.12
C LYS A 258 -22.55 4.96 -27.57
N THR A 259 -22.24 5.47 -26.38
CA THR A 259 -23.10 6.42 -25.66
C THR A 259 -22.56 7.84 -25.70
N GLY A 260 -21.26 8.03 -25.96
CA GLY A 260 -20.57 9.32 -25.87
C GLY A 260 -20.31 9.80 -24.45
N GLN A 261 -20.72 9.02 -23.44
CA GLN A 261 -20.58 9.35 -22.02
C GLN A 261 -19.28 8.79 -21.45
N LEU A 262 -18.82 9.36 -20.34
CA LEU A 262 -17.67 8.85 -19.62
C LEU A 262 -18.02 7.58 -18.83
N ASP A 263 -17.19 6.54 -18.99
CA ASP A 263 -17.28 5.25 -18.33
C ASP A 263 -15.96 4.91 -17.61
N ILE A 264 -16.08 4.45 -16.37
CA ILE A 264 -14.98 3.94 -15.56
C ILE A 264 -14.36 2.67 -16.16
N ARG A 265 -15.12 1.86 -16.89
CA ARG A 265 -14.59 0.62 -17.53
C ARG A 265 -13.75 0.90 -18.78
N LYS A 266 -13.81 2.12 -19.30
CA LYS A 266 -13.06 2.57 -20.48
C LYS A 266 -11.96 3.58 -20.14
N GLY A 267 -11.78 3.88 -18.85
CA GLY A 267 -10.82 4.87 -18.41
C GLY A 267 -9.39 4.36 -18.30
N TYR A 268 -8.55 5.24 -17.79
CA TYR A 268 -7.11 5.07 -17.72
C TYR A 268 -6.65 5.28 -16.28
N VAL A 269 -5.91 4.31 -15.74
CA VAL A 269 -5.10 4.55 -14.55
C VAL A 269 -3.76 5.11 -14.98
N ILE A 270 -3.33 6.16 -14.29
CA ILE A 270 -2.00 6.74 -14.47
C ILE A 270 -1.35 6.75 -13.07
N ALA A 271 -0.17 6.16 -12.98
CA ALA A 271 0.62 6.12 -11.78
C ALA A 271 1.95 6.83 -12.03
N SER A 272 2.27 7.78 -11.17
CA SER A 272 3.47 8.61 -11.27
C SER A 272 4.28 8.54 -9.99
N TYR A 273 5.59 8.53 -10.13
CA TYR A 273 6.54 8.44 -9.03
C TYR A 273 7.74 9.35 -9.30
N VAL A 274 8.22 10.01 -8.25
CA VAL A 274 9.45 10.80 -8.26
C VAL A 274 10.26 10.44 -7.01
N GLY A 275 11.54 10.18 -7.19
CA GLY A 275 12.50 9.81 -6.15
C GLY A 275 13.91 9.73 -6.72
N TYR A 276 14.91 9.67 -5.84
CA TYR A 276 16.29 9.35 -6.24
C TYR A 276 16.57 7.86 -6.06
N ASP A 277 17.38 7.29 -6.94
CA ASP A 277 17.76 5.86 -6.90
C ASP A 277 18.50 5.49 -5.61
N ASP A 278 19.23 6.44 -5.02
CA ASP A 278 19.95 6.30 -3.74
C ASP A 278 19.06 6.55 -2.50
N ASN A 279 17.74 6.75 -2.69
CA ASN A 279 16.76 7.07 -1.65
C ASN A 279 17.10 8.31 -0.79
N ARG A 280 17.96 9.22 -1.27
CA ARG A 280 18.21 10.46 -0.53
C ARG A 280 16.94 11.33 -0.47
N PRO A 281 16.75 12.13 0.60
CA PRO A 281 15.62 13.06 0.68
C PRO A 281 15.56 14.05 -0.48
N MET A 282 14.39 14.23 -1.09
CA MET A 282 14.11 15.29 -2.07
C MET A 282 13.78 16.62 -1.36
N LYS A 283 14.68 17.05 -0.48
CA LYS A 283 14.52 18.27 0.33
C LYS A 283 15.79 19.12 0.28
N GLY A 284 15.61 20.38 -0.13
CA GLY A 284 16.61 21.43 -0.03
C GLY A 284 16.37 22.34 1.18
N LYS A 285 17.15 23.43 1.28
CA LYS A 285 17.01 24.41 2.38
C LYS A 285 15.65 25.13 2.41
N HIS A 286 15.03 25.34 1.25
CA HIS A 286 13.79 26.14 1.11
C HIS A 286 12.63 25.37 0.47
N LEU A 287 12.84 24.13 0.02
CA LEU A 287 11.85 23.36 -0.73
C LEU A 287 11.90 21.88 -0.32
N ALA A 288 10.73 21.26 -0.17
CA ALA A 288 10.59 19.82 -0.02
C ALA A 288 9.59 19.31 -1.06
N ILE A 289 9.96 18.25 -1.77
CA ILE A 289 9.10 17.60 -2.76
C ILE A 289 8.41 16.42 -2.09
N TYR A 290 7.08 16.38 -2.14
CA TYR A 290 6.26 15.29 -1.60
C TYR A 290 4.87 15.26 -2.24
N GLY A 291 4.28 14.06 -2.29
CA GLY A 291 2.91 13.83 -2.73
C GLY A 291 2.50 14.67 -3.95
N ALA A 292 1.67 15.68 -3.69
CA ALA A 292 1.09 16.57 -4.69
C ALA A 292 2.09 17.54 -5.36
N SER A 293 3.24 17.86 -4.75
CA SER A 293 4.20 18.80 -5.36
C SER A 293 5.20 18.12 -6.30
N GLY A 294 5.36 16.79 -6.22
CA GLY A 294 6.32 16.04 -7.02
C GLY A 294 5.69 15.26 -8.17
N ALA A 295 4.89 14.25 -7.83
CA ALA A 295 4.38 13.29 -8.81
C ALA A 295 3.10 13.76 -9.52
N MET A 296 2.26 14.54 -8.83
CA MET A 296 0.98 14.99 -9.37
C MET A 296 1.10 15.88 -10.63
N PRO A 297 2.07 16.80 -10.77
CA PRO A 297 2.25 17.54 -12.04
C PRO A 297 2.48 16.61 -13.24
N LEU A 298 3.35 15.60 -13.09
CA LEU A 298 3.59 14.59 -14.14
C LEU A 298 2.31 13.81 -14.48
N TRP A 299 1.50 13.48 -13.46
CA TRP A 299 0.20 12.87 -13.66
C TRP A 299 -0.76 13.77 -14.44
N ILE A 300 -0.85 15.05 -14.09
CA ILE A 300 -1.70 16.06 -14.76
C ILE A 300 -1.30 16.21 -16.23
N ASP A 301 0.01 16.32 -16.52
CA ASP A 301 0.51 16.46 -17.88
C ASP A 301 0.18 15.23 -18.73
N THR A 302 0.38 14.03 -18.16
CA THR A 302 0.06 12.76 -18.83
C THR A 302 -1.44 12.61 -19.08
N ALA A 303 -2.27 12.94 -18.07
CA ALA A 303 -3.72 12.89 -18.19
C ALA A 303 -4.22 13.87 -19.27
N ASN A 304 -3.68 15.09 -19.31
CA ASN A 304 -4.00 16.06 -20.35
C ASN A 304 -3.57 15.58 -21.74
N ALA A 305 -2.41 14.91 -21.87
CA ALA A 305 -2.00 14.32 -23.13
C ALA A 305 -2.99 13.25 -23.62
N ILE A 306 -3.49 12.39 -22.72
CA ILE A 306 -4.46 11.33 -23.05
C ILE A 306 -5.80 11.92 -23.48
N VAL A 307 -6.40 12.81 -22.67
CA VAL A 307 -7.73 13.36 -22.98
C VAL A 307 -7.71 14.27 -24.22
N ASN A 308 -6.53 14.77 -24.60
CA ASN A 308 -6.39 15.60 -25.80
C ASN A 308 -6.06 14.82 -27.09
N THR A 309 -5.94 13.49 -27.04
CA THR A 309 -5.80 12.66 -28.24
C THR A 309 -7.04 12.74 -29.14
N HIS A 310 -6.85 12.49 -30.44
CA HIS A 310 -7.97 12.47 -31.40
C HIS A 310 -9.01 11.41 -31.04
N ASP A 311 -8.56 10.22 -30.63
CA ASP A 311 -9.45 9.11 -30.27
C ASP A 311 -10.29 9.37 -29.03
N TYR A 312 -9.75 10.08 -28.04
CA TYR A 312 -10.52 10.48 -26.87
C TYR A 312 -11.55 11.57 -27.25
N LYS A 313 -11.13 12.59 -27.99
CA LYS A 313 -11.99 13.72 -28.39
C LYS A 313 -13.15 13.32 -29.29
N LYS A 314 -12.93 12.43 -30.27
CA LYS A 314 -13.94 12.04 -31.26
C LYS A 314 -15.13 11.30 -30.63
N ASN A 315 -14.90 10.66 -29.49
CA ASN A 315 -15.87 9.84 -28.78
C ASN A 315 -16.57 10.59 -27.65
N ILE A 316 -16.34 11.90 -27.50
CA ILE A 316 -16.93 12.74 -26.45
C ILE A 316 -17.93 13.72 -27.05
N GLN A 317 -19.07 13.84 -26.38
CA GLN A 317 -20.01 14.92 -26.62
C GLN A 317 -19.82 16.02 -25.56
N PRO A 318 -19.48 17.26 -25.94
CA PRO A 318 -19.30 18.36 -24.99
C PRO A 318 -20.53 18.65 -24.12
N ALA A 319 -21.73 18.47 -24.68
CA ALA A 319 -22.98 18.65 -23.93
C ALA A 319 -23.09 17.64 -22.78
N ASP A 320 -22.80 16.36 -23.03
CA ASP A 320 -22.87 15.30 -22.02
C ASP A 320 -21.87 15.54 -20.88
N LEU A 321 -20.68 16.07 -21.18
CA LEU A 321 -19.71 16.46 -20.14
C LEU A 321 -20.22 17.56 -19.21
N VAL A 322 -21.02 18.50 -19.72
CA VAL A 322 -21.54 19.61 -18.91
C VAL A 322 -22.73 19.18 -18.07
N PHE A 323 -23.61 18.34 -18.63
CA PHE A 323 -24.87 17.97 -17.97
C PHE A 323 -24.81 16.67 -17.17
N ASN A 324 -23.95 15.74 -17.56
CA ASN A 324 -23.80 14.45 -16.89
C ASN A 324 -22.37 13.90 -17.04
N PRO A 325 -21.37 14.54 -16.40
CA PRO A 325 -19.95 14.26 -16.62
C PRO A 325 -19.55 12.81 -16.28
N LEU A 326 -20.34 12.11 -15.47
CA LEU A 326 -20.13 10.71 -15.17
C LEU A 326 -21.49 10.05 -14.97
N SER A 327 -21.77 8.94 -15.65
CA SER A 327 -22.95 8.13 -15.34
C SER A 327 -22.76 7.47 -13.97
N SER A 328 -23.08 8.18 -12.90
CA SER A 328 -22.90 7.66 -11.55
C SER A 328 -23.90 6.51 -11.34
N GLN A 329 -23.37 5.29 -11.20
CA GLN A 329 -24.21 4.11 -10.99
C GLN A 329 -24.76 4.03 -9.56
N LEU A 330 -24.30 4.91 -8.66
CA LEU A 330 -24.69 4.94 -7.25
C LEU A 330 -25.83 5.92 -6.96
N GLU A 331 -25.95 7.05 -7.66
CA GLU A 331 -27.03 8.03 -7.42
C GLU A 331 -28.42 7.43 -7.69
N ASN A 332 -28.52 6.42 -8.55
CA ASN A 332 -29.80 5.79 -8.91
C ASN A 332 -30.32 4.76 -7.89
N ASN A 333 -29.56 4.43 -6.83
CA ASN A 333 -29.92 3.30 -5.95
C ASN A 333 -30.71 3.66 -4.69
N GLY A 334 -30.94 4.94 -4.36
CA GLY A 334 -31.78 5.38 -3.23
C GLY A 334 -31.32 4.98 -1.81
N ASP A 335 -30.38 4.03 -1.70
CA ASP A 335 -29.89 3.45 -0.44
C ASP A 335 -28.71 4.21 0.19
N PHE A 336 -28.10 5.15 -0.55
CA PHE A 336 -26.93 5.90 -0.12
C PHE A 336 -27.31 7.31 0.33
N ILE A 337 -26.77 7.72 1.48
CA ILE A 337 -26.96 9.06 2.03
C ILE A 337 -25.62 9.77 2.05
N ALA A 338 -25.58 11.01 1.57
CA ALA A 338 -24.40 11.86 1.66
C ALA A 338 -24.18 12.33 3.11
N VAL A 339 -23.17 11.78 3.78
CA VAL A 339 -22.84 12.09 5.18
C VAL A 339 -21.69 13.10 5.21
N PRO A 340 -21.83 14.24 5.91
CA PRO A 340 -20.72 15.16 6.11
C PRO A 340 -19.66 14.52 6.99
N VAL A 341 -18.39 14.65 6.62
CA VAL A 341 -17.27 14.10 7.38
C VAL A 341 -16.24 15.17 7.71
N SER A 342 -15.51 14.94 8.80
CA SER A 342 -14.39 15.78 9.18
C SER A 342 -13.28 15.65 8.13
N PRO A 343 -12.77 16.77 7.58
CA PRO A 343 -11.66 16.71 6.63
C PRO A 343 -10.35 16.21 7.27
N PHE A 344 -10.25 16.23 8.60
CA PHE A 344 -9.05 15.78 9.33
C PHE A 344 -9.14 14.33 9.77
N THR A 345 -10.29 13.91 10.31
CA THR A 345 -10.44 12.56 10.88
C THR A 345 -11.15 11.59 9.95
N GLY A 346 -11.83 12.09 8.91
CA GLY A 346 -12.71 11.29 8.05
C GLY A 346 -13.97 10.77 8.75
N LEU A 347 -14.19 11.15 10.02
CA LEU A 347 -15.33 10.69 10.81
C LEU A 347 -16.59 11.52 10.48
N PRO A 348 -17.78 10.90 10.50
CA PRO A 348 -19.05 11.63 10.36
C PRO A 348 -19.18 12.80 11.32
N LEU A 349 -19.57 13.97 10.80
CA LEU A 349 -19.86 15.15 11.58
C LEU A 349 -21.33 15.10 12.02
N GLY A 350 -21.57 15.04 13.34
CA GLY A 350 -22.91 15.18 13.91
C GLY A 350 -23.61 13.90 14.37
N THR A 351 -22.90 12.91 14.90
CA THR A 351 -23.52 11.73 15.53
C THR A 351 -22.92 11.32 16.88
N SER A 352 -23.09 12.15 17.92
CA SER A 352 -23.51 11.72 19.28
C SER A 352 -23.31 12.81 20.35
N PRO A 353 -24.25 13.00 21.30
CA PRO A 353 -23.92 13.62 22.57
C PRO A 353 -23.24 12.56 23.44
N LYS A 354 -21.89 12.49 23.47
CA LYS A 354 -21.14 12.12 24.70
C LYS A 354 -19.61 12.07 24.63
N ASN A 355 -18.93 12.16 23.49
CA ASN A 355 -17.46 12.19 23.48
C ASN A 355 -16.93 13.44 22.77
N ALA A 356 -17.25 14.60 23.33
CA ALA A 356 -16.42 15.78 23.14
C ALA A 356 -15.30 15.73 24.19
N ASP A 357 -14.28 14.91 23.95
CA ASP A 357 -13.02 15.07 24.67
C ASP A 357 -12.39 16.37 24.18
N SER A 358 -12.42 17.36 25.07
CA SER A 358 -11.96 18.74 24.92
C SER A 358 -10.42 18.84 24.93
N SER A 359 -9.72 18.03 24.14
CA SER A 359 -8.25 18.00 24.09
C SER A 359 -7.64 18.21 22.70
N HIS A 360 -8.32 18.97 21.83
CA HIS A 360 -7.67 19.55 20.66
C HIS A 360 -7.73 21.08 20.72
N PRO A 361 -6.60 21.77 20.46
CA PRO A 361 -6.52 23.21 20.60
C PRO A 361 -7.48 23.84 19.61
N SER A 362 -8.38 24.68 20.15
CA SER A 362 -9.29 25.51 19.39
C SER A 362 -8.52 26.25 18.31
N ALA A 363 -8.93 26.06 17.05
CA ALA A 363 -8.54 26.92 15.96
C ALA A 363 -8.80 28.39 16.39
N SER A 364 -7.82 29.24 16.12
CA SER A 364 -7.84 30.66 16.48
C SER A 364 -9.17 31.34 16.11
N PRO A 365 -9.73 32.20 16.98
CA PRO A 365 -11.02 32.83 16.75
C PRO A 365 -10.90 33.86 15.61
N GLY A 366 -11.54 33.59 14.48
CA GLY A 366 -11.54 34.49 13.32
C GLY A 366 -12.24 33.98 12.05
N GLN A 367 -12.90 32.82 12.07
CA GLN A 367 -13.63 32.31 10.90
C GLN A 367 -15.07 31.91 11.25
N GLU A 368 -15.84 32.85 11.81
CA GLU A 368 -17.30 32.77 11.76
C GLU A 368 -17.75 33.28 10.38
N GLY A 369 -17.76 32.38 9.40
CA GLY A 369 -18.24 32.72 8.06
C GLY A 369 -17.81 31.73 6.98
N ARG A 370 -18.34 30.49 7.03
CA ARG A 370 -18.54 29.56 5.88
C ARG A 370 -18.98 28.19 6.41
N GLN A 371 -20.28 28.01 6.62
CA GLN A 371 -20.84 26.73 7.08
C GLN A 371 -21.19 25.78 5.90
N THR A 372 -20.62 25.98 4.70
CA THR A 372 -21.05 25.32 3.45
C THR A 372 -20.01 24.41 2.78
N ASP A 373 -18.83 24.19 3.36
CA ASP A 373 -17.69 23.58 2.62
C ASP A 373 -17.12 22.30 3.26
N GLN A 374 -17.95 21.53 3.98
CA GLN A 374 -17.52 20.26 4.57
C GLN A 374 -17.63 19.12 3.54
N PRO A 375 -16.61 18.27 3.38
CA PRO A 375 -16.65 17.16 2.44
C PRO A 375 -17.73 16.16 2.84
N ARG A 376 -18.37 15.57 1.83
CA ARG A 376 -19.44 14.60 2.01
C ARG A 376 -19.08 13.28 1.35
N ILE A 377 -19.34 12.18 2.03
CA ILE A 377 -19.11 10.83 1.51
C ILE A 377 -20.45 10.11 1.44
N LEU A 378 -20.70 9.38 0.36
CA LEU A 378 -21.85 8.49 0.27
C LEU A 378 -21.66 7.33 1.25
N SER A 379 -22.63 7.14 2.14
CA SER A 379 -22.62 6.06 3.11
C SER A 379 -24.00 5.47 3.27
N GLU A 380 -24.04 4.18 3.58
CA GLU A 380 -25.27 3.51 3.98
C GLU A 380 -25.46 3.60 5.47
N VAL A 381 -26.35 4.50 5.84
CA VAL A 381 -26.67 4.77 7.22
C VAL A 381 -28.18 4.72 7.41
N GLU A 382 -28.60 4.11 8.50
CA GLU A 382 -29.98 4.22 8.97
C GLU A 382 -30.07 5.40 9.94
N HIS A 383 -31.16 6.16 9.83
CA HIS A 383 -31.45 7.21 10.78
C HIS A 383 -32.22 6.63 11.97
N ARG A 384 -31.54 6.42 13.11
CA ARG A 384 -32.16 5.96 14.36
C ARG A 384 -32.12 7.08 15.39
N GLY A 385 -33.24 7.80 15.54
CA GLY A 385 -33.41 8.81 16.59
C GLY A 385 -32.43 9.99 16.52
N GLY A 386 -32.08 10.47 15.32
CA GLY A 386 -31.10 11.56 15.13
C GLY A 386 -29.64 11.09 15.04
N ILE A 387 -29.40 9.78 15.12
CA ILE A 387 -28.07 9.17 15.01
C ILE A 387 -28.00 8.37 13.70
N LEU A 388 -26.96 8.63 12.90
CA LEU A 388 -26.64 7.83 11.72
C LEU A 388 -25.94 6.54 12.18
N VAL A 389 -26.57 5.40 11.91
CA VAL A 389 -26.03 4.07 12.24
C VAL A 389 -25.59 3.39 10.94
N PRO A 390 -24.30 3.02 10.79
CA PRO A 390 -23.84 2.31 9.60
C PRO A 390 -24.57 0.99 9.40
N LYS A 391 -25.07 0.72 8.19
CA LYS A 391 -25.52 -0.61 7.80
C LYS A 391 -24.28 -1.51 7.69
N ARG A 392 -24.14 -2.50 8.56
CA ARG A 392 -23.04 -3.48 8.48
C ARG A 392 -23.42 -4.58 7.50
N HIS A 393 -22.89 -4.51 6.28
CA HIS A 393 -22.94 -5.60 5.31
C HIS A 393 -21.57 -6.28 5.25
N PHE A 394 -21.52 -7.57 5.55
CA PHE A 394 -20.37 -8.41 5.18
C PHE A 394 -20.69 -9.00 3.81
N GLU A 395 -19.99 -8.54 2.78
CA GLU A 395 -20.04 -9.13 1.43
C GLU A 395 -18.85 -10.10 1.31
N PRO A 396 -19.06 -11.42 1.45
CA PRO A 396 -17.99 -12.36 1.14
C PRO A 396 -17.64 -12.21 -0.34
N ILE A 397 -16.33 -12.22 -0.65
CA ILE A 397 -15.87 -12.43 -2.02
C ILE A 397 -16.45 -13.78 -2.43
N GLU A 398 -17.29 -13.82 -3.48
CA GLU A 398 -17.88 -15.07 -3.97
C GLU A 398 -16.77 -16.09 -4.27
N GLY A 399 -16.58 -17.01 -3.33
CA GLY A 399 -15.78 -18.20 -3.46
C GLY A 399 -16.66 -19.35 -2.99
N LYS A 400 -16.96 -20.27 -3.91
CA LYS A 400 -17.52 -21.58 -3.57
C LYS A 400 -16.63 -22.31 -2.58
#